data_AF-A0A9D6YPN9-F1
#
_entry.id   AF-A0A9D6YPN9-F1
#
_cell.length_a   1.000
_cell.length_b   1.000
_cell.length_c   1.000
_cell.angle_alpha   90.00
_cell.angle_beta   90.00
_cell.angle_gamma   90.00
#
_symmetry.space_group_name_H-M   'P 1'
#
loop_
_entity.id
_entity.type
_entity.pdbx_description
1 polymer ?
#
loop_
_entity_poly.entity_id
_entity_poly.type
_entity_poly.pdbx_seq_one_letter_code
_entity_poly.pdbx_strand_id
1 'polypeptide(L)'
;MIIEARHCLGIDVVSDHGRAIGKLDRLVINGQKLQVVGAQVVGNKLFKNFHGVFFNDIVQFERLGMLVKAVPPKTNLKELDLISARYGSLFGTKAVTESGQTLGKITDYYFDSETGIIVRLVVKKFLGERIIPRQFVVSVGPKTVVFQDVVIEPHFDQAVAQA
;
A
#
# COMPACT_ATOMS: atom_id res chain seq x y z
N MET A 1 -8.73 -5.93 10.04
CA MET A 1 -9.76 -5.26 9.18
C MET A 1 -9.19 -5.03 7.78
N ILE A 2 -9.99 -5.08 6.69
CA ILE A 2 -9.51 -4.73 5.34
C ILE A 2 -9.66 -3.22 5.07
N ILE A 3 -8.57 -2.56 4.67
CA ILE A 3 -8.54 -1.13 4.33
C ILE A 3 -8.09 -0.93 2.89
N GLU A 4 -8.70 0.05 2.22
CA GLU A 4 -8.26 0.57 0.93
C GLU A 4 -7.15 1.60 1.12
N ALA A 5 -6.00 1.38 0.47
CA ALA A 5 -4.78 2.13 0.76
C ALA A 5 -4.89 3.63 0.47
N ARG A 6 -5.58 4.02 -0.61
CA ARG A 6 -5.76 5.43 -0.94
C ARG A 6 -6.55 6.20 0.10
N HIS A 7 -7.51 5.57 0.77
CA HIS A 7 -8.28 6.21 1.84
C HIS A 7 -7.44 6.51 3.09
N CYS A 8 -6.31 5.82 3.27
CA CYS A 8 -5.40 6.12 4.36
C CYS A 8 -4.49 7.32 4.10
N LEU A 9 -4.28 7.72 2.84
CA LEU A 9 -3.35 8.81 2.53
C LEU A 9 -3.89 10.13 3.10
N GLY A 10 -3.06 10.84 3.85
CA GLY A 10 -3.39 12.12 4.49
C GLY A 10 -4.05 12.01 5.88
N ILE A 11 -4.34 10.79 6.36
CA ILE A 11 -4.89 10.60 7.72
C ILE A 11 -3.88 11.02 8.78
N ASP A 12 -4.37 11.38 9.95
CA ASP A 12 -3.53 11.78 11.07
C ASP A 12 -2.81 10.59 11.69
N VAL A 13 -1.55 10.81 12.04
CA VAL A 13 -0.70 9.86 12.74
C VAL A 13 -0.35 10.42 14.10
N VAL A 14 -0.69 9.66 15.14
CA VAL A 14 -0.59 10.08 16.53
C VAL A 14 0.11 8.98 17.33
N SER A 15 0.93 9.35 18.32
CA SER A 15 1.46 8.36 19.26
C SER A 15 0.39 7.91 20.26
N ASP A 16 0.58 6.75 20.89
CA ASP A 16 -0.25 6.26 22.00
C ASP A 16 -0.34 7.24 23.19
N HIS A 17 0.67 8.09 23.38
CA HIS A 17 0.64 9.21 24.34
C HIS A 17 -0.09 10.47 23.83
N GLY A 18 -0.81 10.40 22.72
CA GLY A 18 -1.59 11.52 22.17
C GLY A 18 -0.79 12.60 21.43
N ARG A 19 0.51 12.37 21.15
CA ARG A 19 1.34 13.34 20.44
C ARG A 19 1.10 13.24 18.93
N ALA A 20 0.68 14.34 18.31
CA ALA A 20 0.62 14.44 16.86
C ALA A 20 2.01 14.28 16.23
N ILE A 21 2.15 13.35 15.29
CA ILE A 21 3.37 13.10 14.54
C ILE A 21 3.29 13.80 13.18
N GLY A 22 2.17 13.63 12.47
CA GLY A 22 1.98 14.19 11.14
C GLY A 22 0.85 13.52 10.39
N LYS A 23 0.95 13.50 9.07
CA LYS A 23 0.00 12.85 8.16
C LYS A 23 0.64 11.70 7.41
N LEU A 24 -0.11 10.63 7.15
CA LEU A 24 0.36 9.53 6.33
C LEU A 24 0.59 10.03 4.89
N ASP A 25 1.84 10.00 4.43
CA ASP A 25 2.19 10.43 3.08
C ASP A 25 2.23 9.23 2.12
N ARG A 26 2.77 8.10 2.60
CA ARG A 26 2.98 6.92 1.77
C ARG A 26 3.03 5.66 2.61
N LEU A 27 2.50 4.56 2.08
CA LEU A 27 2.74 3.21 2.58
C LEU A 27 3.94 2.59 1.86
N VAL A 28 4.77 1.87 2.60
CA VAL A 28 5.97 1.20 2.10
C VAL A 28 5.70 -0.28 1.99
N ILE A 29 5.96 -0.85 0.82
CA ILE A 29 5.50 -2.18 0.45
C ILE A 29 6.71 -3.07 0.19
N ASN A 30 6.71 -4.24 0.80
CA ASN A 30 7.58 -5.33 0.41
C ASN A 30 6.88 -6.16 -0.67
N GLY A 31 7.35 -6.02 -1.91
CA GLY A 31 6.77 -6.69 -3.08
C GLY A 31 6.97 -8.21 -3.08
N GLN A 32 7.96 -8.74 -2.37
CA GLN A 32 8.17 -10.19 -2.25
C GLN A 32 7.12 -10.85 -1.36
N LYS A 33 6.70 -10.16 -0.28
CA LYS A 33 5.67 -10.66 0.65
C LYS A 33 4.26 -10.17 0.33
N LEU A 34 4.12 -9.19 -0.57
CA LEU A 34 2.89 -8.41 -0.80
C LEU A 34 2.34 -7.90 0.52
N GLN A 35 3.15 -7.12 1.22
CA GLN A 35 2.85 -6.65 2.57
C GLN A 35 3.27 -5.19 2.74
N VAL A 36 2.43 -4.41 3.40
CA VAL A 36 2.78 -3.12 3.97
C VAL A 36 3.72 -3.36 5.14
N VAL A 37 4.97 -2.90 5.03
CA VAL A 37 6.01 -3.07 6.06
C VAL A 37 6.24 -1.80 6.87
N GLY A 38 5.65 -0.69 6.44
CA GLY A 38 5.70 0.57 7.16
C GLY A 38 5.04 1.70 6.40
N ALA A 39 5.26 2.90 6.90
CA ALA A 39 4.67 4.14 6.43
C ALA A 39 5.70 5.27 6.49
N GLN A 40 5.65 6.16 5.51
CA GLN A 40 6.24 7.48 5.60
C GLN A 40 5.19 8.47 6.08
N VAL A 41 5.54 9.25 7.08
CA VAL A 41 4.68 10.27 7.70
C VAL A 41 5.33 11.63 7.51
N VAL A 42 4.57 12.60 7.01
CA VAL A 42 5.02 13.98 6.85
C VAL A 42 4.56 14.82 8.04
N GLY A 43 5.51 15.45 8.73
CA GLY A 43 5.25 16.28 9.90
C GLY A 43 4.62 17.64 9.55
N ASN A 44 3.91 18.22 10.52
CA ASN A 44 3.06 19.41 10.34
C ASN A 44 3.79 20.78 10.35
N LYS A 45 5.11 20.82 10.11
CA LYS A 45 5.92 22.06 10.23
C LYS A 45 6.28 22.67 8.86
N LEU A 46 6.63 23.96 8.84
CA LEU A 46 7.05 24.73 7.64
C LEU A 46 8.18 24.06 6.82
N PHE A 47 8.98 23.19 7.44
CA PHE A 47 9.93 22.32 6.76
C PHE A 47 9.40 20.89 6.77
N LYS A 48 9.37 20.23 5.60
CA LYS A 48 8.96 18.83 5.47
C LYS A 48 9.91 17.92 6.25
N ASN A 49 9.51 17.55 7.47
CA ASN A 49 10.16 16.51 8.24
C ASN A 49 9.44 15.20 7.96
N PHE A 50 10.18 14.19 7.51
CA PHE A 50 9.64 12.86 7.27
C PHE A 50 10.03 11.91 8.40
N HIS A 51 9.10 11.00 8.71
CA HIS A 51 9.28 9.95 9.68
C HIS A 51 8.96 8.61 9.02
N GLY A 52 9.80 7.60 9.29
CA GLY A 52 9.51 6.21 8.94
C GLY A 52 8.88 5.50 10.12
N VAL A 53 7.69 4.95 9.94
CA VAL A 53 6.99 4.13 10.94
C VAL A 53 6.99 2.69 10.44
N PHE A 54 7.57 1.75 11.18
CA PHE A 54 7.45 0.34 10.84
C PHE A 54 6.06 -0.19 11.19
N PHE A 55 5.59 -1.18 10.44
CA PHE A 55 4.25 -1.72 10.65
C PHE A 55 4.06 -2.32 12.06
N ASN A 56 5.10 -2.92 12.64
CA ASN A 56 5.09 -3.45 14.01
C ASN A 56 5.03 -2.38 15.12
N ASP A 57 5.25 -1.11 14.77
CA ASP A 57 5.10 0.02 15.68
C ASP A 57 3.70 0.66 15.61
N ILE A 58 2.86 0.20 14.67
CA ILE A 58 1.47 0.60 14.56
C ILE A 58 0.66 -0.21 15.57
N VAL A 59 -0.02 0.49 16.48
CA VAL A 59 -0.92 -0.10 17.49
C VAL A 59 -2.30 -0.31 16.90
N GLN A 60 -2.76 0.69 16.14
CA GLN A 60 -4.06 0.65 15.48
C GLN A 60 -3.98 1.38 14.15
N PHE A 61 -4.55 0.78 13.11
CA PHE A 61 -4.66 1.37 11.78
C PHE A 61 -6.12 1.34 11.35
N GLU A 62 -6.73 2.52 11.29
CA GLU A 62 -8.11 2.72 10.87
C GLU A 62 -8.18 3.61 9.63
N ARG A 63 -9.37 3.72 9.04
CA ARG A 63 -9.63 4.61 7.88
C ARG A 63 -9.39 6.09 8.17
N LEU A 64 -9.52 6.51 9.43
CA LEU A 64 -9.46 7.93 9.83
C LEU A 64 -8.19 8.30 10.61
N GLY A 65 -7.34 7.34 10.96
CA GLY A 65 -6.15 7.61 11.74
C GLY A 65 -5.27 6.39 11.96
N MET A 66 -4.01 6.66 12.30
CA MET A 66 -3.01 5.66 12.62
C MET A 66 -2.39 5.97 13.99
N LEU A 67 -2.55 5.04 14.93
CA LEU A 67 -1.96 5.10 16.27
C LEU A 67 -0.66 4.31 16.29
N VAL A 68 0.42 4.92 16.78
CA VAL A 68 1.75 4.29 16.87
C VAL A 68 2.29 4.33 18.29
N LYS A 69 3.18 3.39 18.65
CA LYS A 69 3.72 3.28 20.03
C LYS A 69 4.50 4.50 20.51
N ALA A 70 5.19 5.20 19.62
CA ALA A 70 6.01 6.35 19.97
C ALA A 70 6.33 7.18 18.73
N VAL A 71 6.93 8.35 18.93
CA VAL A 71 7.55 9.09 17.82
C VAL A 71 8.72 8.26 17.30
N PRO A 72 8.72 7.86 16.01
CA PRO A 72 9.75 6.98 15.49
C PRO A 72 11.09 7.71 15.35
N PRO A 73 12.22 7.02 15.57
CA PRO A 73 13.54 7.56 15.30
C PRO A 73 13.74 7.82 13.80
N LYS A 74 14.60 8.79 13.46
CA LYS A 74 14.87 9.14 12.05
C LYS A 74 15.50 8.01 11.24
N THR A 75 16.16 7.05 11.89
CA THR A 75 16.81 5.90 11.24
C THR A 75 15.82 5.01 10.50
N ASN A 76 14.60 4.86 11.02
CA ASN A 76 13.55 4.03 10.40
C ASN A 76 13.24 4.47 8.96
N LEU A 77 13.29 5.78 8.69
CA LEU A 77 13.02 6.30 7.34
C LEU A 77 14.03 5.77 6.33
N LYS A 78 15.32 5.70 6.69
CA LYS A 78 16.37 5.22 5.80
C LYS A 78 16.17 3.75 5.42
N GLU A 79 15.79 2.92 6.38
CA GLU A 79 15.54 1.49 6.13
C GLU A 79 14.31 1.28 5.23
N LEU A 80 13.24 2.01 5.50
CA LEU A 80 12.04 1.98 4.67
C LEU A 80 12.29 2.54 3.26
N ASP A 81 13.15 3.54 3.10
CA ASP A 81 13.55 4.07 1.80
C ASP A 81 14.32 3.03 0.97
N LEU A 82 15.15 2.18 1.59
CA LEU A 82 15.82 1.08 0.88
C LEU A 82 14.82 0.05 0.33
N ILE A 83 13.79 -0.28 1.12
CA ILE A 83 12.70 -1.16 0.67
C ILE A 83 11.91 -0.49 -0.46
N SER A 84 11.57 0.79 -0.28
CA SER A 84 10.84 1.58 -1.29
C SER A 84 11.64 1.74 -2.58
N ALA A 85 12.96 1.84 -2.54
CA ALA A 85 13.81 1.92 -3.74
C ALA A 85 13.77 0.60 -4.53
N ARG A 86 13.64 -0.54 -3.85
CA ARG A 86 13.58 -1.86 -4.48
C ARG A 86 12.23 -2.14 -5.13
N TYR A 87 11.12 -1.83 -4.46
CA TYR A 87 9.79 -2.23 -4.90
C TYR A 87 8.93 -1.08 -5.44
N GLY A 88 9.32 0.18 -5.20
CA GLY A 88 8.58 1.35 -5.63
C GLY A 88 7.24 1.51 -4.90
N SER A 89 6.40 2.38 -5.46
CA SER A 89 4.98 2.48 -5.11
C SER A 89 4.18 1.45 -5.90
N LEU A 90 3.09 0.93 -5.35
CA LEU A 90 2.11 0.22 -6.18
C LEU A 90 1.29 1.22 -7.02
N PHE A 91 0.98 2.41 -6.50
CA PHE A 91 0.17 3.39 -7.23
C PHE A 91 0.83 3.82 -8.55
N GLY A 92 0.10 3.67 -9.66
CA GLY A 92 0.54 4.04 -11.01
C GLY A 92 1.39 2.98 -11.72
N THR A 93 1.75 1.90 -11.03
CA THR A 93 2.61 0.83 -11.55
C THR A 93 1.90 0.04 -12.64
N LYS A 94 2.63 -0.34 -13.71
CA LYS A 94 2.06 -1.06 -14.85
C LYS A 94 1.64 -2.46 -14.41
N ALA A 95 0.42 -2.87 -14.72
CA ALA A 95 -0.05 -4.24 -14.53
C ALA A 95 0.06 -5.01 -15.85
N VAL A 96 0.79 -6.12 -15.84
CA VAL A 96 0.95 -7.03 -16.98
C VAL A 96 0.74 -8.47 -16.56
N THR A 97 0.47 -9.34 -17.52
CA THR A 97 0.45 -10.79 -17.27
C THR A 97 1.80 -11.43 -17.53
N GLU A 98 1.98 -12.72 -17.19
CA GLU A 98 3.18 -13.50 -17.50
C GLU A 98 3.45 -13.60 -19.01
N SER A 99 2.40 -13.68 -19.83
CA SER A 99 2.52 -13.59 -21.29
C SER A 99 2.82 -12.18 -21.82
N GLY A 100 2.86 -11.16 -20.95
CA GLY A 100 3.17 -9.78 -21.30
C GLY A 100 1.96 -8.93 -21.70
N GLN A 101 0.73 -9.45 -21.61
CA GLN A 101 -0.47 -8.68 -21.91
C GLN A 101 -0.64 -7.54 -20.91
N THR A 102 -0.92 -6.32 -21.40
CA THR A 102 -1.13 -5.15 -20.53
C THR A 102 -2.56 -5.09 -20.00
N LEU A 103 -2.69 -5.22 -18.67
CA LEU A 103 -3.95 -5.15 -17.93
C LEU A 103 -4.33 -3.71 -17.57
N GLY A 104 -3.36 -2.81 -17.42
CA GLY A 104 -3.61 -1.41 -17.08
C GLY A 104 -2.55 -0.85 -16.13
N LYS A 105 -2.99 -0.01 -15.18
CA LYS A 105 -2.15 0.48 -14.07
C LYS A 105 -2.82 0.17 -12.74
N ILE A 106 -2.03 -0.11 -11.73
CA ILE A 106 -2.53 -0.24 -10.36
C ILE A 106 -2.98 1.15 -9.89
N THR A 107 -4.25 1.29 -9.54
CA THR A 107 -4.83 2.53 -9.00
C THR A 107 -5.06 2.44 -7.50
N ASP A 108 -5.23 1.23 -6.96
CA ASP A 108 -5.39 1.02 -5.52
C ASP A 108 -4.97 -0.37 -5.10
N TYR A 109 -4.96 -0.60 -3.79
CA TYR A 109 -4.86 -1.94 -3.22
C TYR A 109 -5.52 -1.99 -1.85
N TYR A 110 -5.97 -3.18 -1.50
CA TYR A 110 -6.57 -3.47 -0.21
C TYR A 110 -5.59 -4.27 0.62
N PHE A 111 -5.42 -3.89 1.89
CA PHE A 111 -4.58 -4.62 2.82
C PHE A 111 -5.30 -4.87 4.14
N ASP A 112 -4.92 -5.94 4.81
CA ASP A 112 -5.35 -6.23 6.15
C ASP A 112 -4.56 -5.37 7.14
N SER A 113 -5.27 -4.58 7.96
CA SER A 113 -4.71 -3.58 8.87
C SER A 113 -4.01 -4.16 10.10
N GLU A 114 -4.22 -5.44 10.40
CA GLU A 114 -3.62 -6.13 11.54
C GLU A 114 -2.31 -6.82 11.13
N THR A 115 -2.26 -7.31 9.89
CA THR A 115 -1.14 -8.10 9.37
C THR A 115 -0.29 -7.34 8.34
N GLY A 116 -0.83 -6.27 7.76
CA GLY A 116 -0.23 -5.52 6.65
C GLY A 116 -0.33 -6.24 5.31
N ILE A 117 -0.92 -7.44 5.25
CA ILE A 117 -0.95 -8.26 4.04
C ILE A 117 -1.86 -7.59 3.00
N ILE A 118 -1.33 -7.37 1.79
CA ILE A 118 -2.11 -6.90 0.65
C ILE A 118 -2.93 -8.08 0.12
N VAL A 119 -4.25 -7.94 0.12
CA VAL A 119 -5.19 -9.00 -0.24
C VAL A 119 -5.70 -8.86 -1.68
N ARG A 120 -5.81 -7.63 -2.20
CA ARG A 120 -6.32 -7.34 -3.56
C ARG A 120 -5.64 -6.11 -4.14
N LEU A 121 -5.51 -6.06 -5.47
CA LEU A 121 -5.02 -4.91 -6.22
C LEU A 121 -6.10 -4.41 -7.19
N VAL A 122 -6.28 -3.10 -7.26
CA VAL A 122 -7.20 -2.45 -8.20
C VAL A 122 -6.43 -2.04 -9.44
N VAL A 123 -6.83 -2.56 -10.59
CA VAL A 123 -6.20 -2.31 -11.89
C VAL A 123 -7.17 -1.57 -12.79
N LYS A 124 -6.77 -0.39 -13.26
CA LYS A 124 -7.58 0.42 -14.18
C LYS A 124 -6.97 0.48 -15.57
N LYS A 125 -7.82 0.31 -16.58
CA LYS A 125 -7.55 0.52 -18.01
C LYS A 125 -8.64 1.40 -18.58
N PHE A 126 -8.35 2.25 -19.56
CA PHE A 126 -9.24 3.25 -20.19
C PHE A 126 -10.76 3.19 -19.91
N LEU A 127 -11.41 2.03 -20.10
CA LEU A 127 -12.86 1.84 -19.99
C LEU A 127 -13.32 0.92 -18.85
N GLY A 128 -12.44 0.55 -17.91
CA GLY A 128 -12.82 -0.37 -16.83
C GLY A 128 -11.80 -0.46 -15.70
N GLU A 129 -12.31 -0.93 -14.57
CA GLU A 129 -11.54 -1.24 -13.38
C GLU A 129 -11.76 -2.71 -13.04
N ARG A 130 -10.70 -3.37 -12.55
CA ARG A 130 -10.72 -4.76 -12.12
C ARG A 130 -10.07 -4.90 -10.77
N ILE A 131 -10.58 -5.81 -9.95
CA ILE A 131 -10.00 -6.10 -8.64
C ILE A 131 -9.41 -7.51 -8.67
N ILE A 132 -8.08 -7.58 -8.59
CA ILE A 132 -7.34 -8.83 -8.73
C ILE A 132 -6.85 -9.32 -7.36
N PRO A 133 -7.25 -10.53 -6.91
CA PRO A 133 -6.75 -11.13 -5.68
C PRO A 133 -5.23 -11.34 -5.67
N ARG A 134 -4.60 -11.19 -4.50
CA ARG A 134 -3.14 -11.33 -4.32
C ARG A 134 -2.56 -12.65 -4.83
N GLN A 135 -3.36 -13.72 -4.83
CA GLN A 135 -2.92 -15.08 -5.19
C GLN A 135 -2.53 -15.20 -6.67
N PHE A 136 -2.98 -14.26 -7.50
CA PHE A 136 -2.64 -14.19 -8.92
C PHE A 136 -1.43 -13.30 -9.20
N VAL A 137 -0.85 -12.66 -8.18
CA VAL A 137 0.38 -11.86 -8.36
C VAL A 137 1.58 -12.80 -8.40
N VAL A 138 2.36 -12.68 -9.46
CA VAL A 138 3.58 -13.48 -9.70
C VAL A 138 4.80 -12.73 -9.18
N SER A 139 4.90 -11.42 -9.47
CA SER A 139 5.99 -10.59 -8.98
C SER A 139 5.63 -9.11 -8.92
N VAL A 140 6.32 -8.40 -8.03
CA VAL A 140 6.21 -6.95 -7.87
C VAL A 140 7.59 -6.33 -8.05
N GLY A 141 7.73 -5.47 -9.04
CA GLY A 141 8.90 -4.63 -9.27
C GLY A 141 8.55 -3.14 -9.22
N PRO A 142 9.57 -2.26 -9.31
CA PRO A 142 9.39 -0.82 -9.10
C PRO A 142 8.56 -0.11 -10.18
N LYS A 143 8.35 -0.74 -11.35
CA LYS A 143 7.59 -0.18 -12.47
C LYS A 143 6.51 -1.11 -13.02
N THR A 144 6.52 -2.37 -12.61
CA THR A 144 5.63 -3.40 -13.14
C THR A 144 5.21 -4.37 -12.03
N VAL A 145 3.93 -4.72 -12.01
CA VAL A 145 3.38 -5.89 -11.31
C VAL A 145 2.99 -6.93 -12.35
N VAL A 146 3.47 -8.15 -12.19
CA VAL A 146 3.18 -9.28 -13.06
C VAL A 146 2.12 -10.16 -12.42
N PHE A 147 1.08 -10.50 -13.18
CA PHE A 147 -0.01 -11.38 -12.78
C PHE A 147 -0.04 -12.65 -13.63
N GLN A 148 -0.65 -13.70 -13.13
CA GLN A 148 -0.92 -14.92 -13.90
C GLN A 148 -1.87 -14.62 -15.07
N ASP A 149 -1.72 -15.33 -16.19
CA ASP A 149 -2.56 -15.13 -17.38
C ASP A 149 -4.05 -15.40 -17.13
N VAL A 150 -4.42 -16.19 -16.11
CA VAL A 150 -5.82 -16.46 -15.75
C VAL A 150 -6.65 -15.20 -15.46
N VAL A 151 -6.00 -14.07 -15.11
CA VAL A 151 -6.68 -12.78 -14.84
C VAL A 151 -7.10 -12.02 -16.10
N ILE A 152 -6.71 -12.49 -17.30
CA ILE A 152 -7.11 -11.90 -18.57
C ILE A 152 -8.63 -11.95 -18.71
N GLU A 153 -9.20 -13.12 -18.37
CA GLU A 153 -10.63 -13.34 -18.39
C GLU A 153 -11.27 -12.76 -17.12
N PRO A 154 -12.29 -11.90 -17.24
CA PRO A 154 -12.85 -11.10 -16.14
C PRO A 154 -13.76 -11.89 -15.18
N HIS A 155 -13.45 -13.15 -14.89
CA HIS A 155 -14.25 -13.99 -13.97
C HIS A 155 -14.25 -13.46 -12.51
N PHE A 156 -13.40 -12.48 -12.19
CA PHE A 156 -13.17 -11.97 -10.84
C PHE A 156 -13.93 -10.66 -10.53
N ASP A 157 -14.52 -10.01 -11.55
CA ASP A 157 -15.13 -8.67 -11.40
C ASP A 157 -16.52 -8.69 -10.74
N GLN A 158 -17.14 -9.87 -10.56
CA GLN A 158 -18.52 -9.99 -10.07
C GLN A 158 -18.67 -9.97 -8.53
N ALA A 159 -17.58 -10.02 -7.77
CA ALA A 159 -17.65 -10.23 -6.32
C ALA A 159 -17.76 -8.94 -5.47
N VAL A 160 -17.75 -7.74 -6.08
CA VAL A 160 -17.70 -6.46 -5.33
C VAL A 160 -19.03 -5.70 -5.36
N ALA A 161 -20.04 -6.18 -6.10
CA ALA A 161 -21.36 -5.56 -6.15
C ALA A 161 -22.31 -5.99 -5.00
N GLN A 162 -21.86 -6.81 -4.04
CA GLN A 162 -22.74 -7.40 -3.01
C GLN A 162 -22.14 -7.44 -1.59
N ALA A 163 -21.11 -6.65 -1.29
CA ALA A 163 -20.54 -6.56 0.07
C ALA A 163 -20.70 -5.16 0.65
#